data_AF-A0A7J4G928-F1
#
_entry.id   AF-A0A7J4G928-F1
#
_cell.length_a   1.000
_cell.length_b   1.000
_cell.length_c   1.000
_cell.angle_alpha   90.00
_cell.angle_beta   90.00
_cell.angle_gamma   90.00
#
_symmetry.space_group_name_H-M   'P 1'
#
loop_
_entity.id
_entity.type
_entity.pdbx_description
1 polymer ?
#
loop_
_entity_poly.entity_id
_entity_poly.type
_entity_poly.pdbx_seq_one_letter_code
_entity_poly.pdbx_strand_id
1 'polypeptide(L)'
;MRYKSGFVLVTLALILLPTTMSVLDKWDKSEVEYKQNCDVQTRMMMQTTGSIDPELCEELLSAKEFNLLIFLITLSGFMISSLAGLILILPSSGFDSNSYQRLR
;
A
#
# COMPACT_ATOMS: atom_id res chain seq x y z
N MET A 1 -24.57 -14.96 -10.00
CA MET A 1 -23.38 -15.39 -9.21
C MET A 1 -22.30 -14.29 -9.11
N ARG A 2 -22.07 -13.46 -10.14
CA ARG A 2 -21.03 -12.40 -10.15
C ARG A 2 -21.09 -11.41 -8.97
N TYR A 3 -22.29 -10.97 -8.57
CA TYR A 3 -22.46 -10.04 -7.44
C TYR A 3 -22.05 -10.64 -6.08
N LYS A 4 -22.18 -11.96 -5.89
CA LYS A 4 -21.75 -12.64 -4.64
C LYS A 4 -20.23 -12.60 -4.52
N SER A 5 -19.53 -12.91 -5.60
CA SER A 5 -18.06 -12.82 -5.67
C SER A 5 -17.57 -11.38 -5.53
N GLY A 6 -18.29 -10.41 -6.11
CA GLY A 6 -18.01 -8.99 -5.93
C GLY A 6 -18.12 -8.55 -4.47
N PHE A 7 -19.19 -8.95 -3.78
CA PHE A 7 -19.36 -8.63 -2.35
C PHE A 7 -18.25 -9.21 -1.48
N VAL A 8 -17.83 -10.45 -1.74
CA VAL A 8 -16.69 -11.09 -1.05
C VAL A 8 -15.40 -10.29 -1.23
N LEU A 9 -15.11 -9.82 -2.45
CA LEU A 9 -13.92 -9.02 -2.72
C LEU A 9 -13.95 -7.66 -2.03
N VAL A 10 -15.12 -7.02 -1.95
CA VAL A 10 -15.28 -5.76 -1.18
C VAL A 10 -15.11 -6.00 0.31
N THR A 11 -15.67 -7.07 0.88
CA THR A 11 -15.45 -7.42 2.29
C THR A 11 -13.96 -7.70 2.56
N LEU A 12 -13.28 -8.40 1.65
CA LEU A 12 -11.85 -8.64 1.75
C LEU A 12 -11.05 -7.32 1.70
N ALA A 13 -11.43 -6.38 0.82
CA ALA A 13 -10.82 -5.06 0.77
C ALA A 13 -11.00 -4.26 2.07
N LEU A 14 -12.18 -4.34 2.70
CA LEU A 14 -12.43 -3.70 4.00
C LEU A 14 -11.53 -4.25 5.11
N ILE A 15 -11.17 -5.54 5.05
CA ILE A 15 -10.21 -6.16 5.98
C ILE A 15 -8.77 -5.80 5.62
N LEU A 16 -8.44 -5.70 4.33
CA LEU A 16 -7.11 -5.32 3.85
C LEU A 16 -6.73 -3.87 4.16
N LEU A 17 -7.72 -2.98 4.30
CA LEU A 17 -7.50 -1.57 4.61
C LEU A 17 -6.77 -1.36 5.96
N PRO A 18 -7.28 -1.84 7.12
CA PRO A 18 -6.57 -1.69 8.40
C PRO A 18 -5.24 -2.43 8.43
N THR A 19 -5.10 -3.56 7.72
CA THR A 19 -3.81 -4.25 7.63
C THR A 19 -2.78 -3.42 6.88
N THR A 20 -3.18 -2.78 5.77
CA THR A 20 -2.31 -1.90 4.99
C THR A 20 -1.85 -0.71 5.84
N MET A 21 -2.75 -0.12 6.62
CA MET A 21 -2.39 0.96 7.57
C MET A 21 -1.41 0.49 8.65
N SER A 22 -1.62 -0.70 9.20
CA SER A 22 -0.72 -1.26 10.23
C SER A 22 0.68 -1.55 9.68
N VAL A 23 0.79 -1.96 8.41
CA VAL A 23 2.08 -2.20 7.76
C VAL A 23 2.75 -0.89 7.35
N LEU A 24 1.97 0.11 6.93
CA LEU A 24 2.47 1.45 6.64
C LEU A 24 3.13 2.08 7.87
N ASP A 25 2.50 1.98 9.04
CA ASP A 25 3.04 2.49 10.30
C ASP A 25 4.38 1.81 10.68
N LYS A 26 4.48 0.49 10.47
CA LYS A 26 5.74 -0.25 10.65
C LYS A 26 6.83 0.22 9.70
N TRP A 27 6.48 0.46 8.44
CA TRP A 27 7.42 0.96 7.46
C TRP A 27 7.92 2.37 7.82
N ASP A 28 7.01 3.29 8.17
CA ASP A 28 7.34 4.67 8.57
C ASP A 28 8.28 4.67 9.79
N LYS A 29 7.96 3.85 10.80
CA LYS A 29 8.84 3.67 11.97
C LYS A 29 10.24 3.19 11.57
N SER A 30 10.35 2.16 10.73
CA SER A 30 11.65 1.65 10.26
C SER A 30 12.42 2.66 9.39
N GLU A 31 11.71 3.50 8.64
CA GLU A 31 12.33 4.56 7.85
C GLU A 31 12.91 5.67 8.75
N VAL A 32 12.17 6.07 9.78
CA VAL A 32 12.63 7.05 10.78
C VAL A 32 13.85 6.51 11.52
N GLU A 33 13.82 5.25 11.98
CA GLU A 33 14.95 4.62 12.66
C GLU A 33 16.20 4.55 11.77
N TYR A 34 16.05 4.20 10.49
CA TYR A 34 17.15 4.24 9.53
C TYR A 34 17.70 5.66 9.33
N LYS A 35 16.83 6.65 9.13
CA LYS A 35 17.26 8.06 8.95
C LYS A 35 18.00 8.61 10.17
N GLN A 36 17.52 8.33 11.37
CA GLN A 36 18.17 8.82 12.59
C GLN A 36 19.58 8.23 12.79
N ASN A 37 19.78 6.95 12.48
CA ASN A 37 21.03 6.26 12.81
C ASN A 37 22.07 6.29 11.67
N CYS A 38 21.62 6.33 10.43
CA CYS A 38 22.46 6.07 9.25
C CYS A 38 22.54 7.24 8.27
N ASP A 39 21.56 8.15 8.26
CA ASP A 39 21.58 9.28 7.34
C ASP A 39 22.45 10.43 7.87
N VAL A 40 23.51 10.76 7.12
CA VAL A 40 24.49 11.78 7.49
C VAL A 40 23.88 13.18 7.61
N GLN A 41 22.89 13.50 6.78
CA GLN A 41 22.23 14.79 6.77
C GLN A 41 21.33 14.95 8.01
N THR A 42 20.59 13.91 8.37
CA THR A 42 19.72 13.87 9.55
C THR A 42 20.54 13.90 10.84
N ARG A 43 21.66 13.18 10.92
CA ARG A 43 22.56 13.22 12.10
C ARG A 43 23.26 14.56 12.30
N MET A 44 23.61 15.26 11.22
CA MET A 44 24.11 16.64 11.31
C MET A 44 23.07 17.58 11.92
N MET A 45 21.80 17.44 11.53
CA MET A 45 20.70 18.23 12.12
C MET A 45 20.47 17.87 13.60
N MET A 46 20.61 16.60 13.98
CA MET A 46 20.43 16.13 15.36
C MET A 46 21.69 16.29 16.24
N GLN A 47 22.75 16.95 15.74
CA GLN A 47 24.04 17.13 16.43
C GLN A 47 24.62 15.84 17.03
N THR A 48 24.37 14.69 16.40
CA THR A 48 24.83 13.41 16.93
C THR A 48 26.27 13.15 16.48
N THR A 49 27.21 13.14 17.42
CA THR A 49 28.67 13.08 17.17
C THR A 49 29.29 11.68 17.23
N GLY A 50 28.49 10.61 17.29
CA GLY A 50 28.98 9.22 17.31
C GLY A 50 29.34 8.68 15.93
N SER A 51 30.26 7.70 15.86
CA SER A 51 30.54 6.94 14.63
C SER A 51 29.28 6.22 14.13
N ILE A 52 29.16 6.07 12.81
CA ILE A 52 28.12 5.25 12.18
C ILE A 52 28.56 3.79 12.32
N ASP A 53 27.70 2.96 12.88
CA ASP A 53 27.89 1.52 12.91
C ASP A 53 27.37 0.91 11.60
N PRO A 54 28.25 0.37 10.73
CA PRO A 54 27.84 -0.14 9.43
C PRO A 54 26.96 -1.39 9.54
N GLU A 55 27.15 -2.23 10.57
CA GLU A 55 26.37 -3.47 10.77
C GLU A 55 24.94 -3.13 11.16
N LEU A 56 24.76 -2.18 12.08
CA LEU A 56 23.45 -1.67 12.47
C LEU A 56 22.70 -1.04 11.27
N CYS A 57 23.43 -0.34 10.40
CA CYS A 57 22.81 0.30 9.24
C CYS A 57 22.36 -0.70 8.18
N GLU A 58 23.08 -1.80 7.99
CA GLU A 58 22.66 -2.89 7.11
C GLU A 58 21.38 -3.56 7.65
N GLU A 59 21.32 -3.83 8.96
CA GLU A 59 20.13 -4.40 9.59
C GLU A 59 18.91 -3.48 9.45
N LEU A 60 19.06 -2.19 9.78
CA LEU A 60 17.97 -1.20 9.67
C LEU A 60 17.51 -0.99 8.22
N LEU A 61 18.44 -1.02 7.26
CA LEU A 61 18.10 -0.95 5.84
C LEU A 61 17.27 -2.16 5.41
N SER A 62 17.71 -3.37 5.78
CA SER A 62 17.02 -4.61 5.45
C SER A 62 15.60 -4.65 6.04
N ALA A 63 15.43 -4.20 7.29
CA ALA A 63 14.15 -4.12 7.96
C ALA A 63 13.20 -3.12 7.28
N LYS A 64 13.72 -1.94 6.90
CA LYS A 64 12.97 -0.93 6.13
C LYS A 64 12.49 -1.48 4.79
N GLU A 65 13.37 -2.12 4.04
CA GLU A 65 13.03 -2.68 2.72
C GLU A 65 12.01 -3.81 2.83
N PHE A 66 12.16 -4.68 3.82
CA PHE A 66 11.21 -5.75 4.08
C PHE A 66 9.81 -5.21 4.43
N ASN A 67 9.74 -4.22 5.32
CA ASN A 67 8.47 -3.57 5.68
C ASN A 67 7.83 -2.83 4.50
N LEU A 68 8.63 -2.18 3.65
CA LEU A 68 8.16 -1.55 2.41
C LEU A 68 7.53 -2.59 1.49
N LEU A 69 8.19 -3.73 1.30
CA LEU A 69 7.71 -4.78 0.41
C LEU A 69 6.36 -5.34 0.89
N ILE A 70 6.20 -5.59 2.20
CA ILE A 70 4.92 -6.02 2.76
C ILE A 70 3.84 -4.93 2.56
N PHE A 71 4.19 -3.66 2.74
CA PHE A 71 3.26 -2.55 2.50
C PHE A 71 2.78 -2.54 1.05
N LEU A 72 3.68 -2.70 0.07
CA LEU A 72 3.33 -2.73 -1.34
C LEU A 72 2.46 -3.94 -1.72
N ILE A 73 2.73 -5.11 -1.15
CA ILE A 73 1.90 -6.32 -1.38
C ILE A 73 0.50 -6.13 -0.81
N THR A 74 0.38 -5.62 0.42
CA THR A 74 -0.92 -5.40 1.06
C THR A 74 -1.72 -4.31 0.35
N LEU A 75 -1.07 -3.20 -0.03
CA LEU A 75 -1.67 -2.12 -0.79
C LEU A 75 -2.16 -2.57 -2.17
N SER A 76 -1.34 -3.32 -2.91
CA SER A 76 -1.74 -3.84 -4.22
C SER A 76 -2.91 -4.82 -4.11
N GLY A 77 -2.90 -5.70 -3.12
CA GLY A 77 -4.03 -6.59 -2.80
C GLY A 77 -5.32 -5.82 -2.49
N PHE A 78 -5.22 -4.73 -1.70
CA PHE A 78 -6.34 -3.84 -1.42
C PHE A 78 -6.90 -3.18 -2.68
N MET A 79 -6.03 -2.63 -3.53
CA MET A 79 -6.44 -1.93 -4.76
C MET A 79 -7.11 -2.90 -5.76
N ILE A 80 -6.51 -4.07 -5.98
CA ILE A 80 -7.05 -5.09 -6.90
C ILE A 80 -8.39 -5.62 -6.40
N SER A 81 -8.49 -5.98 -5.12
CA SER A 81 -9.75 -6.50 -4.54
C SER A 81 -10.86 -5.46 -4.56
N SER A 82 -10.56 -4.20 -4.22
CA SER A 82 -11.52 -3.09 -4.28
C SER A 82 -12.04 -2.90 -5.70
N LEU A 83 -11.13 -2.77 -6.68
CA LEU A 83 -11.50 -2.50 -8.07
C LEU A 83 -12.28 -3.68 -8.69
N ALA A 84 -11.79 -4.91 -8.51
CA ALA A 84 -12.46 -6.11 -9.01
C ALA A 84 -13.82 -6.33 -8.34
N GLY A 85 -13.91 -6.08 -7.03
CA GLY A 85 -15.17 -6.16 -6.28
C GLY A 85 -16.21 -5.18 -6.80
N LEU A 86 -15.82 -3.91 -6.99
CA LEU A 86 -16.70 -2.88 -7.55
C LEU A 86 -17.15 -3.22 -8.97
N ILE A 87 -16.25 -3.63 -9.87
CA ILE A 87 -16.59 -4.02 -11.24
C ILE A 87 -17.63 -5.15 -11.29
N LEU A 88 -17.62 -6.07 -10.31
CA LEU A 88 -18.56 -7.18 -10.24
C LEU A 88 -19.91 -6.84 -9.59
N ILE A 89 -19.97 -5.79 -8.77
CA ILE A 89 -21.19 -5.32 -8.09
C ILE A 89 -21.91 -4.28 -8.93
N LEU A 90 -21.19 -3.34 -9.53
CA LEU A 90 -21.82 -2.28 -10.29
C LEU A 90 -22.52 -2.89 -11.52
N PRO A 91 -23.82 -2.66 -11.69
CA PRO A 91 -24.47 -2.97 -12.95
C PRO A 91 -23.76 -2.15 -14.01
N SER A 92 -23.37 -2.79 -15.12
CA SER A 92 -23.04 -2.04 -16.33
C SER A 92 -24.34 -1.35 -16.74
N SER A 93 -24.52 -0.10 -16.29
CA SER A 93 -25.42 0.82 -16.97
C SER A 93 -24.93 0.82 -18.40
N GLY A 94 -25.75 0.30 -19.31
CA GLY A 94 -25.36 0.07 -20.68
C GLY A 94 -24.56 1.25 -21.18
N PHE A 95 -23.33 0.98 -21.63
CA PHE A 95 -22.77 1.79 -22.69
C PHE A 95 -23.68 1.51 -23.89
N ASP A 96 -24.83 2.18 -23.88
CA ASP A 96 -25.96 1.88 -24.72
C ASP A 96 -25.54 2.31 -26.12
N SER A 97 -24.97 1.37 -26.89
CA SER A 97 -24.67 1.55 -28.31
C SER A 97 -25.92 1.91 -29.12
N ASN A 98 -27.10 1.87 -28.49
CA ASN A 98 -28.38 2.28 -29.01
C ASN A 98 -28.57 3.81 -29.06
N SER A 99 -27.73 4.59 -28.38
CA SER A 99 -27.72 6.06 -28.49
C SER A 99 -27.26 6.57 -29.86
N TYR A 100 -26.50 5.77 -30.63
CA TYR A 100 -26.11 6.10 -32.01
C TYR A 100 -27.16 5.74 -33.06
N GLN A 101 -28.08 4.82 -32.77
CA GLN A 101 -29.13 4.42 -33.72
C GLN A 101 -30.33 5.38 -33.76
N ARG A 102 -30.49 6.23 -32.73
CA ARG A 102 -31.60 7.19 -32.66
C ARG A 102 -31.33 8.52 -33.40
N LEU A 103 -30.14 8.67 -33.97
CA LEU A 103 -29.69 9.85 -34.73
C LEU A 103 -29.56 9.57 -36.25
N ARG A 104 -30.08 8.43 -36.74
CA ARG A 104 -30.09 8.07 -38.16
C ARG A 104 -31.49 7.80 -38.66
#